data_AF-A0A538FQ60-F1
#
_entry.id   AF-A0A538FQ60-F1
#
_cell.length_a   1.000
_cell.length_b   1.000
_cell.length_c   1.000
_cell.angle_alpha   90.00
_cell.angle_beta   90.00
_cell.angle_gamma   90.00
#
_symmetry.space_group_name_H-M   'P 1'
#
loop_
_entity.id
_entity.type
_entity.pdbx_description
1 polymer ?
#
loop_
_entity_poly.entity_id
_entity_poly.type
_entity_poly.pdbx_seq_one_letter_code
_entity_poly.pdbx_strand_id
1 'polypeptide(L)'
;MAIIERGALTVSWDRVIPGREGRALASFAKALQFNETLEKQGRIDGTRVFFSVTGKARGQMVTVGRLEELQTLLTDDEFGARLREGQLVVENLEVTLWAGGAPDTISGAMTVLTQELQEHGLL
;
A
#
# COMPACT_ATOMS: atom_id res chain seq x y z
N MET A 1 24.55 5.26 7.62
CA MET A 1 23.15 5.07 8.05
C MET A 1 22.48 4.29 6.94
N ALA A 2 21.98 3.07 7.20
CA ALA A 2 21.28 2.32 6.17
C ALA A 2 19.89 2.95 6.00
N ILE A 3 19.74 3.76 4.95
CA ILE A 3 18.48 4.43 4.63
C ILE A 3 17.60 3.38 3.98
N ILE A 4 16.45 3.07 4.58
CA ILE A 4 15.45 2.22 3.94
C ILE A 4 14.82 3.05 2.82
N GLU A 5 15.24 2.83 1.57
CA GLU A 5 14.81 3.64 0.43
C GLU A 5 13.57 3.09 -0.29
N ARG A 6 13.25 1.81 -0.06
CA ARG A 6 12.18 1.09 -0.77
C ARG A 6 11.02 0.79 0.17
N GLY A 7 9.86 0.54 -0.41
CA GLY A 7 8.69 0.16 0.34
C GLY A 7 7.56 -0.41 -0.49
N ALA A 8 6.46 -0.67 0.19
CA ALA A 8 5.19 -1.04 -0.42
C ALA A 8 4.04 -0.27 0.23
N LEU A 9 3.13 0.25 -0.58
CA LEU A 9 1.84 0.78 -0.15
C LEU A 9 0.78 -0.28 -0.45
N THR A 10 0.13 -0.78 0.60
CA THR A 10 -0.92 -1.79 0.45
C THR A 10 -2.28 -1.18 0.72
N VAL A 11 -3.21 -1.36 -0.22
CA VAL A 11 -4.64 -1.12 0.00
C VAL A 11 -5.31 -2.48 0.06
N SER A 12 -5.94 -2.81 1.17
CA SER A 12 -6.62 -4.09 1.37
C SER A 12 -8.08 -3.89 1.73
N TRP A 13 -8.91 -4.89 1.42
CA TRP A 13 -10.35 -4.84 1.67
C TRP A 13 -10.91 -6.26 1.81
N ASP A 14 -12.05 -6.41 2.46
CA ASP A 14 -12.73 -7.70 2.54
C ASP A 14 -13.63 -7.96 1.32
N ARG A 15 -14.93 -8.11 1.54
CA ARG A 15 -15.92 -8.36 0.49
C ARG A 15 -16.52 -7.05 -0.03
N VAL A 16 -17.04 -7.13 -1.25
CA VAL A 16 -17.92 -6.10 -1.81
C VAL A 16 -19.20 -6.03 -0.99
N ILE A 17 -19.67 -4.81 -0.71
CA ILE A 17 -20.95 -4.57 -0.05
C ILE A 17 -22.07 -5.04 -1.00
N PRO A 18 -23.00 -5.89 -0.55
CA PRO A 18 -24.07 -6.42 -1.41
C PRO A 18 -24.85 -5.32 -2.15
N GLY A 19 -25.10 -5.53 -3.45
CA GLY A 19 -25.80 -4.59 -4.32
C GLY A 19 -24.92 -3.45 -4.87
N ARG A 20 -23.61 -3.47 -4.62
CA ARG A 20 -22.65 -2.48 -5.13
C ARG A 20 -21.64 -3.06 -6.13
N GLU A 21 -21.87 -4.27 -6.63
CA GLU A 21 -20.91 -5.05 -7.45
C GLU A 21 -20.46 -4.30 -8.70
N GLY A 22 -21.41 -3.72 -9.46
CA GLY A 22 -21.08 -2.93 -10.65
C GLY A 22 -20.24 -1.68 -10.32
N ARG A 23 -20.55 -1.01 -9.20
CA ARG A 23 -19.80 0.16 -8.73
C ARG A 23 -18.43 -0.24 -8.20
N ALA A 24 -18.31 -1.39 -7.54
CA ALA A 24 -17.06 -1.94 -7.06
C ALA A 24 -16.11 -2.23 -8.23
N LEU A 25 -16.62 -2.85 -9.30
CA LEU A 25 -15.84 -3.12 -10.50
C LEU A 25 -15.35 -1.81 -11.16
N ALA A 26 -16.21 -0.81 -11.28
CA ALA A 26 -15.83 0.50 -11.81
C ALA A 26 -14.79 1.22 -10.95
N SER A 27 -14.95 1.18 -9.62
CA SER A 27 -13.98 1.74 -8.66
C SER A 27 -12.62 1.04 -8.77
N PHE A 28 -12.62 -0.28 -8.91
CA PHE A 28 -11.40 -1.08 -9.03
C PHE A 28 -10.67 -0.79 -10.36
N ALA A 29 -11.39 -0.69 -11.47
CA ALA A 29 -10.81 -0.32 -12.77
C ALA A 29 -10.13 1.06 -12.74
N LYS A 30 -10.77 2.05 -12.10
CA LYS A 30 -10.17 3.39 -11.89
C LYS A 30 -8.90 3.33 -11.04
N ALA A 31 -8.89 2.51 -10.00
CA ALA A 31 -7.71 2.35 -9.15
C ALA A 31 -6.54 1.71 -9.90
N LEU A 32 -6.81 0.72 -10.77
CA LEU A 32 -5.79 0.14 -11.65
C LEU A 32 -5.24 1.18 -12.63
N GLN A 33 -6.11 1.92 -13.31
CA GLN A 33 -5.70 2.96 -14.26
C GLN A 33 -4.85 4.06 -13.61
N PHE A 34 -5.20 4.45 -12.38
CA PHE A 34 -4.40 5.39 -11.59
C PHE A 34 -2.98 4.86 -11.35
N ASN A 35 -2.85 3.61 -10.87
CA ASN A 35 -1.54 3.01 -10.64
C ASN A 35 -0.74 2.81 -11.94
N GLU A 36 -1.37 2.39 -13.03
CA GLU A 36 -0.72 2.31 -14.34
C GLU A 36 -0.16 3.66 -14.80
N THR A 37 -0.87 4.75 -14.46
CA THR A 37 -0.41 6.12 -14.77
C THR A 37 0.82 6.48 -13.93
N LEU A 38 0.81 6.17 -12.62
CA LEU A 38 1.96 6.36 -11.75
C LEU A 38 3.19 5.56 -12.21
N GLU A 39 2.98 4.31 -12.66
CA GLU A 39 4.06 3.44 -13.16
C GLU A 39 4.67 4.02 -14.44
N LYS A 40 3.84 4.47 -15.39
CA LYS A 40 4.32 5.16 -16.62
C LYS A 40 5.07 6.45 -16.34
N GLN A 41 4.74 7.14 -15.25
CA GLN A 41 5.43 8.34 -14.79
C GLN A 41 6.72 8.04 -14.01
N GLY A 42 7.01 6.77 -13.71
CA GLY A 42 8.15 6.37 -12.90
C GLY A 42 8.04 6.73 -11.42
N ARG A 43 6.82 7.07 -10.94
CA ARG A 43 6.58 7.36 -9.51
C ARG A 43 6.52 6.09 -8.66
N ILE A 44 6.14 4.97 -9.27
CA ILE A 44 6.13 3.65 -8.66
C ILE A 44 6.84 2.65 -9.57
N ASP A 45 7.37 1.57 -8.99
CA ASP A 45 8.02 0.49 -9.74
C ASP A 45 6.99 -0.51 -10.29
N GLY A 46 5.79 -0.54 -9.70
CA GLY A 46 4.63 -1.25 -10.24
C GLY A 46 3.61 -1.68 -9.19
N THR A 47 2.56 -2.34 -9.67
CA THR A 47 1.42 -2.78 -8.84
C THR A 47 1.07 -4.25 -9.07
N ARG A 48 0.69 -4.96 -7.99
CA ARG A 48 0.16 -6.32 -8.04
C ARG A 48 -1.14 -6.40 -7.25
N VAL A 49 -2.07 -7.25 -7.71
CA VAL A 49 -3.33 -7.48 -7.04
C VAL A 49 -3.46 -8.95 -6.69
N PHE A 50 -3.89 -9.20 -5.46
CA PHE A 50 -4.11 -10.52 -4.91
C PHE A 50 -5.54 -10.63 -4.38
N PHE A 51 -6.11 -11.82 -4.54
CA PHE A 51 -7.36 -12.20 -3.91
C PHE A 51 -7.13 -13.49 -3.13
N SER A 52 -7.69 -13.56 -1.93
CA SER A 52 -7.66 -14.77 -1.11
C SER A 52 -8.38 -15.91 -1.83
N VAL A 53 -7.72 -17.08 -1.94
CA VAL A 53 -8.37 -18.34 -2.38
C VAL A 53 -8.77 -19.22 -1.21
N THR A 54 -8.27 -18.93 -0.01
CA THR A 54 -8.59 -19.61 1.26
C THR A 54 -8.73 -18.58 2.37
N GLY A 55 -9.40 -18.94 3.46
CA GLY A 55 -9.66 -18.04 4.58
C GLY A 55 -10.78 -17.05 4.29
N LYS A 56 -10.72 -15.86 4.92
CA LYS A 56 -11.70 -14.80 4.71
C LYS A 56 -11.55 -14.19 3.32
N ALA A 57 -12.67 -13.94 2.63
CA ALA A 57 -12.67 -13.24 1.35
C ALA A 57 -12.05 -11.84 1.50
N ARG A 58 -10.86 -11.66 0.93
CA ARG A 58 -10.06 -10.44 1.00
C ARG A 58 -9.38 -10.16 -0.34
N GLY A 59 -9.33 -8.90 -0.73
CA GLY A 59 -8.49 -8.40 -1.79
C GLY A 59 -7.36 -7.52 -1.24
N GLN A 60 -6.24 -7.49 -1.95
CA GLN A 60 -5.15 -6.58 -1.66
C GLN A 60 -4.50 -6.09 -2.96
N MET A 61 -4.31 -4.78 -3.05
CA MET A 61 -3.47 -4.12 -4.04
C MET A 61 -2.17 -3.71 -3.36
N VAL A 62 -1.04 -4.13 -3.94
CA VAL A 62 0.30 -3.86 -3.46
C VAL A 62 1.01 -3.02 -4.49
N THR A 63 1.36 -1.79 -4.14
CA THR A 63 2.11 -0.85 -4.97
C THR A 63 3.51 -0.70 -4.39
N VAL A 64 4.55 -0.95 -5.19
CA VAL A 64 5.95 -0.93 -4.75
C VAL A 64 6.71 0.22 -5.40
N GLY A 65 7.71 0.76 -4.71
CA GLY A 65 8.51 1.87 -5.22
C GLY A 65 9.45 2.46 -4.17
N ARG A 66 9.93 3.67 -4.45
CA ARG A 66 10.68 4.48 -3.48
C ARG A 66 9.78 4.85 -2.31
N LEU A 67 10.25 4.68 -1.09
CA LEU A 67 9.47 4.90 0.13
C LEU A 67 8.93 6.35 0.20
N GLU A 68 9.77 7.33 -0.15
CA GLU A 68 9.38 8.74 -0.19
C GLU A 68 8.24 9.00 -1.20
N GLU A 69 8.32 8.45 -2.41
CA GLU A 69 7.25 8.58 -3.41
C GLU A 69 5.94 7.97 -2.89
N LEU A 70 6.01 6.79 -2.26
CA LEU A 70 4.84 6.14 -1.67
C LEU A 70 4.25 6.95 -0.51
N GLN A 71 5.07 7.66 0.27
CA GLN A 71 4.60 8.59 1.29
C GLN A 71 3.84 9.77 0.67
N THR A 72 4.32 10.32 -0.45
CA THR A 72 3.63 11.43 -1.13
C THR A 72 2.24 11.02 -1.63
N LEU A 73 2.03 9.75 -1.97
CA LEU A 73 0.71 9.26 -2.39
C LEU A 73 -0.32 9.34 -1.27
N LEU A 74 0.09 9.23 0.00
CA LEU A 74 -0.84 9.29 1.15
C LEU A 74 -1.51 10.66 1.30
N THR A 75 -0.91 11.71 0.75
CA THR A 75 -1.45 13.08 0.74
C THR A 75 -1.92 13.51 -0.65
N ASP A 76 -1.89 12.63 -1.64
CA ASP A 76 -2.35 12.89 -3.00
C ASP A 76 -3.88 12.89 -3.08
N ASP A 77 -4.46 13.97 -3.63
CA ASP A 77 -5.91 14.16 -3.70
C ASP A 77 -6.60 13.11 -4.56
N GLU A 78 -5.97 12.67 -5.65
CA GLU A 78 -6.51 11.67 -6.56
C GLU A 78 -6.48 10.29 -5.88
N PHE A 79 -5.38 9.93 -5.22
CA PHE A 79 -5.30 8.73 -4.40
C PHE A 79 -6.38 8.73 -3.31
N GLY A 80 -6.51 9.84 -2.57
CA GLY A 80 -7.55 10.00 -1.56
C GLY A 80 -8.97 9.86 -2.14
N ALA A 81 -9.21 10.36 -3.35
CA ALA A 81 -10.50 10.20 -4.04
C ALA A 81 -10.76 8.73 -4.40
N ARG A 82 -9.76 7.97 -4.88
CA ARG A 82 -9.90 6.54 -5.14
C ARG A 82 -10.20 5.75 -3.87
N LEU A 83 -9.53 6.08 -2.76
CA LEU A 83 -9.79 5.46 -1.46
C LEU A 83 -11.23 5.69 -0.98
N ARG A 84 -11.72 6.93 -1.06
CA ARG A 84 -13.11 7.25 -0.71
C ARG A 84 -14.12 6.51 -1.59
N GLU A 85 -13.87 6.39 -2.89
CA GLU A 85 -14.71 5.57 -3.78
C GLU A 85 -14.73 4.10 -3.33
N GLY A 86 -13.56 3.54 -3.00
CA GLY A 86 -13.41 2.17 -2.49
C GLY A 86 -14.16 1.94 -1.18
N GLN A 87 -14.03 2.84 -0.20
CA GLN A 87 -14.72 2.76 1.10
C GLN A 87 -16.25 2.67 0.97
N LEU A 88 -16.80 3.18 -0.13
CA LEU A 88 -18.24 3.10 -0.40
C LEU A 88 -18.66 1.79 -1.07
N VAL A 89 -17.76 0.87 -1.40
CA VAL A 89 -18.11 -0.35 -2.16
C VAL A 89 -17.59 -1.64 -1.53
N VAL A 90 -16.62 -1.57 -0.62
CA VAL A 90 -16.08 -2.75 0.08
C VAL A 90 -16.10 -2.56 1.60
N GLU A 91 -16.09 -3.67 2.32
CA GLU A 91 -15.95 -3.68 3.78
C GLU A 91 -14.48 -3.62 4.20
N ASN A 92 -14.21 -2.97 5.34
CA ASN A 92 -12.91 -2.95 6.01
C ASN A 92 -11.73 -2.57 5.10
N LEU A 93 -11.87 -1.47 4.35
CA LEU A 93 -10.78 -0.94 3.54
C LEU A 93 -9.69 -0.35 4.43
N GLU A 94 -8.47 -0.85 4.27
CA GLU A 94 -7.30 -0.48 5.06
C GLU A 94 -6.12 -0.10 4.15
N VAL A 95 -5.38 0.92 4.56
CA VAL A 95 -4.16 1.39 3.88
C VAL A 95 -2.99 1.24 4.83
N THR A 96 -1.90 0.61 4.37
CA THR A 96 -0.69 0.41 5.16
C THR A 96 0.53 0.72 4.31
N LEU A 97 1.43 1.54 4.83
CA LEU A 97 2.75 1.79 4.22
C LEU A 97 3.79 0.92 4.93
N TRP A 98 4.56 0.19 4.14
CA TRP A 98 5.62 -0.70 4.58
C TRP A 98 6.96 -0.17 4.10
N ALA A 99 7.92 -0.03 5.02
CA ALA A 99 9.31 0.27 4.69
C ALA A 99 10.08 -1.04 4.49
N GLY A 100 10.83 -1.15 3.38
CA GLY A 100 11.67 -2.32 3.09
C GLY A 100 11.47 -2.92 1.71
N GLY A 101 11.69 -4.23 1.60
CA GLY A 101 11.59 -4.98 0.34
C GLY A 101 12.87 -5.03 -0.50
N ALA A 102 13.95 -4.40 -0.03
CA ALA A 102 15.30 -4.56 -0.57
C ALA A 102 16.09 -5.65 0.19
N PRO A 103 17.08 -6.33 -0.43
CA PRO A 103 17.85 -7.41 0.23
C PRO A 103 18.54 -7.02 1.55
N ASP A 104 18.89 -5.75 1.71
CA ASP A 104 19.58 -5.16 2.87
C ASP A 104 18.63 -4.57 3.93
N THR A 105 17.32 -4.61 3.69
CA THR A 105 16.27 -4.07 4.59
C THR A 105 16.46 -4.51 6.04
N ILE A 106 16.82 -5.78 6.26
CA ILE A 106 16.95 -6.35 7.61
C ILE A 106 18.07 -5.62 8.39
N SER A 107 19.23 -5.41 7.76
CA SER A 107 20.35 -4.71 8.39
C SER A 107 20.00 -3.25 8.72
N GLY A 108 19.23 -2.60 7.84
CA GLY A 108 18.71 -1.25 8.09
C GLY A 108 17.72 -1.20 9.25
N ALA A 109 16.71 -2.08 9.24
CA ALA A 109 15.70 -2.15 10.29
C ALA A 109 16.30 -2.47 11.67
N MET A 110 17.27 -3.39 11.73
CA MET A 110 17.97 -3.71 12.99
C MET A 110 18.80 -2.54 13.52
N THR A 111 19.36 -1.70 12.64
CA THR A 111 20.08 -0.48 13.05
C THR A 111 19.13 0.52 13.69
N VAL A 112 17.96 0.76 13.08
CA VAL A 112 16.92 1.66 13.62
C VAL A 112 16.42 1.15 14.97
N LEU A 113 16.07 -0.13 15.07
CA LEU A 113 15.58 -0.74 16.31
C LEU A 113 16.61 -0.63 17.45
N THR A 114 17.89 -0.89 17.16
CA THR A 114 18.96 -0.79 18.19
C THR A 114 19.08 0.65 18.70
N GLN A 115 18.95 1.64 17.83
CA GLN A 115 19.01 3.04 18.22
C GLN A 115 17.80 3.45 19.09
N GLU A 116 16.58 3.06 18.70
CA GLU A 116 15.39 3.32 19.53
C GLU A 116 15.52 2.69 20.92
N LEU A 117 16.03 1.46 20.99
CA LEU A 117 16.26 0.77 22.26
C LEU A 117 17.30 1.50 23.14
N GLN A 118 18.37 2.04 22.57
CA GLN A 118 19.35 2.87 23.29
C GLN A 118 18.74 4.20 23.77
N GLU A 119 17.96 4.88 22.93
CA GLU A 119 17.28 6.13 23.28
C GLU A 119 16.27 5.95 24.42
N HIS A 120 15.69 4.75 24.54
CA HIS A 120 14.77 4.37 25.61
C HIS A 120 15.45 3.66 26.80
N GLY A 121 16.78 3.51 26.80
CA GLY A 121 17.54 2.87 27.88
C GLY A 121 17.23 1.38 28.07
N LEU A 122 16.74 0.73 27.02
CA LEU A 122 16.45 -0.71 26.96
C LEU A 122 17.64 -1.53 26.43
N LEU A 123 18.70 -0.84 26.00
CA LEU A 123 20.02 -1.35 25.65
C LEU A 123 21.13 -0.42 26.17
#